data_AF-A0A547CTU8-F1
#
_entry.id   AF-A0A547CTU8-F1
#
_cell.length_a   1.000
_cell.length_b   1.000
_cell.length_c   1.000
_cell.angle_alpha   90.00
_cell.angle_beta   90.00
_cell.angle_gamma   90.00
#
_symmetry.space_group_name_H-M   'P 1'
#
loop_
_entity.id
_entity.type
_entity.pdbx_description
1 polymer ?
#
loop_
_entity_poly.entity_id
_entity_poly.type
_entity_poly.pdbx_seq_one_letter_code
_entity_poly.pdbx_strand_id
1 'polypeptide(L)' 'MPCERTAFSGKTYGDTVDYLIKVMGERDLCASQIDRIREWQAQTKQGFK' A
#
# COMPACT_ATOMS: atom_id res chain seq x y z
N MET A 1 -3.48 -10.35 0.32
CA MET A 1 -2.47 -9.99 -0.70
C MET A 1 -1.25 -9.45 0.02
N PRO A 2 -0.05 -10.03 -0.18
CA PRO A 2 1.16 -9.48 0.40
C PRO A 2 1.46 -8.08 -0.16
N CYS A 3 2.19 -7.29 0.61
CA CYS A 3 2.71 -6.00 0.17
C CYS A 3 3.83 -6.20 -0.86
N GLU A 4 3.50 -6.07 -2.13
CA GLU A 4 4.47 -6.17 -3.21
C GLU A 4 5.43 -4.98 -3.20
N ARG A 5 6.66 -5.24 -3.61
CA ARG A 5 7.71 -4.24 -3.79
C ARG A 5 8.41 -4.53 -5.09
N THR A 6 7.81 -4.09 -6.18
CA THR A 6 8.40 -4.33 -7.49
C THR A 6 9.72 -3.58 -7.60
N ALA A 7 10.76 -4.22 -8.14
CA ALA A 7 12.02 -3.56 -8.45
C ALA A 7 11.90 -2.77 -9.76
N PHE A 8 12.52 -1.59 -9.82
CA PHE A 8 12.62 -0.83 -11.07
C PHE A 8 13.58 -1.50 -12.05
N SER A 9 13.13 -1.71 -13.29
CA SER A 9 13.93 -2.28 -14.39
C SER A 9 13.88 -1.45 -15.68
N GLY A 10 13.29 -0.25 -15.61
CA GLY A 10 13.16 0.65 -16.74
C GLY A 10 14.47 1.28 -17.19
N LYS A 11 14.50 1.76 -18.43
CA LYS A 11 15.68 2.40 -19.04
C LYS A 11 15.39 3.82 -19.54
N THR A 12 14.13 4.21 -19.58
CA THR A 12 13.68 5.50 -20.09
C THR A 12 12.91 6.28 -19.02
N TYR A 13 12.72 7.58 -19.27
CA TYR A 13 11.83 8.39 -18.45
C TYR A 13 10.38 7.90 -18.51
N GLY A 14 9.93 7.36 -19.65
CA GLY A 14 8.61 6.73 -19.77
C GLY A 14 8.44 5.56 -18.82
N ASP A 15 9.43 4.65 -18.79
CA ASP A 15 9.41 3.49 -17.89
C ASP A 15 9.38 3.92 -16.40
N THR A 16 9.98 5.08 -16.09
CA THR A 16 9.99 5.64 -14.73
C THR A 16 8.58 6.10 -14.33
N VAL A 17 7.84 6.74 -15.25
CA VAL A 17 6.46 7.17 -14.99
C VAL A 17 5.55 5.95 -14.81
N ASP A 18 5.69 4.94 -15.66
CA ASP A 18 4.89 3.71 -15.55
C ASP A 18 5.20 2.96 -14.24
N TYR A 19 6.48 2.86 -13.89
CA TYR A 19 6.90 2.29 -12.61
C TYR A 19 6.36 3.08 -11.42
N LEU A 20 6.35 4.42 -11.49
CA LEU A 20 5.79 5.28 -10.45
C LEU A 20 4.31 4.97 -10.22
N ILE A 21 3.51 4.84 -11.29
CA ILE A 21 2.09 4.45 -11.19
C ILE A 21 1.95 3.09 -10.49
N LYS A 22 2.79 2.11 -10.85
CA LYS A 22 2.79 0.79 -10.23
C LYS A 22 3.05 0.87 -8.72
N VAL A 23 4.15 1.52 -8.30
CA VAL A 23 4.52 1.56 -6.87
C VAL A 23 3.57 2.41 -6.03
N MET A 24 2.87 3.38 -6.63
CA MET A 24 1.77 4.07 -5.95
C MET A 24 0.62 3.12 -5.64
N GLY A 25 0.22 2.26 -6.58
CA GLY A 25 -0.79 1.23 -6.34
C GLY A 25 -0.37 0.21 -5.28
N GLU A 26 0.88 -0.25 -5.32
CA GLU A 26 1.45 -1.15 -4.29
C GLU A 26 1.42 -0.50 -2.90
N ARG A 27 1.84 0.77 -2.81
CA ARG A 27 1.82 1.56 -1.57
C ARG A 27 0.40 1.69 -1.03
N ASP A 28 -0.57 2.03 -1.86
CA ASP A 28 -1.94 2.29 -1.43
C ASP A 28 -2.61 1.00 -0.91
N LEU A 29 -2.35 -0.15 -1.55
CA LEU A 29 -2.76 -1.46 -1.05
C LEU A 29 -2.19 -1.72 0.34
N CYS A 30 -0.90 -1.46 0.55
CA CYS A 30 -0.25 -1.64 1.84
C CYS A 30 -0.78 -0.69 2.93
N ALA A 31 -0.95 0.58 2.59
CA ALA A 31 -1.51 1.58 3.49
C ALA A 31 -2.91 1.14 3.97
N SER A 32 -3.76 0.66 3.05
CA SER A 32 -5.11 0.20 3.39
C SER A 32 -5.13 -0.97 4.40
N GLN A 33 -4.11 -1.82 4.42
CA GLN A 33 -4.01 -2.92 5.39
C GLN A 33 -3.70 -2.38 6.79
N ILE A 34 -2.79 -1.41 6.88
CA ILE A 34 -2.44 -0.75 8.15
C ILE A 34 -3.63 0.04 8.68
N ASP A 35 -4.37 0.72 7.80
CA ASP A 35 -5.54 1.51 8.22
C ASP A 35 -6.64 0.60 8.78
N ARG A 36 -6.90 -0.56 8.17
CA ARG A 36 -7.83 -1.56 8.73
C ARG A 36 -7.38 -2.07 10.10
N ILE A 37 -6.08 -2.27 10.33
CA ILE A 37 -5.55 -2.65 11.64
C ILE A 37 -5.80 -1.55 12.66
N ARG A 38 -5.54 -0.29 12.29
CA ARG A 38 -5.78 0.88 13.16
C ARG A 38 -7.26 1.03 13.50
N GLU A 39 -8.15 0.86 12.52
CA GLU A 39 -9.60 0.87 12.70
C GLU A 39 -10.04 -0.23 13.66
N TRP A 40 -9.56 -1.46 13.45
CA TRP A 40 -9.84 -2.57 14.35
C TRP A 40 -9.34 -2.30 15.79
N GLN A 41 -8.14 -1.73 15.94
CA GLN A 41 -7.61 -1.35 17.26
C GLN A 41 -8.46 -0.26 17.92
N ALA A 42 -8.94 0.72 17.16
CA ALA A 42 -9.81 1.78 17.66
C ALA A 42 -11.16 1.22 18.13
N GLN A 43 -11.78 0.33 17.35
CA GLN A 43 -13.01 -0.37 17.73
C GLN A 43 -12.81 -1.24 18.98
N THR A 44 -11.74 -2.01 19.03
CA THR A 44 -11.43 -2.90 20.17
C THR A 44 -11.17 -2.10 21.46
N LYS A 45 -10.47 -0.95 21.37
CA LYS A 45 -10.22 -0.05 22.51
C LYS A 45 -11.48 0.62 23.04
N GLN A 46 -12.48 0.86 22.19
CA GLN A 46 -13.76 1.44 22.60
C GLN A 46 -14.66 0.44 23.34
N GLY A 47 -14.22 -0.81 23.50
CA GLY A 47 -15.00 -1.91 24.06
C GLY A 47 -15.97 -2.43 23.00
N PHE A 48 -15.96 -3.75 22.77
CA PHE A 48 -17.05 -4.38 22.04
C PHE A 48 -18.34 -4.03 22.78
N LYS A 49 -19.20 -3.21 22.16
CA LYS A 49 -20.52 -2.90 22.67
C LYS A 49 -21.48 -4.03 22.33
#